data_AF-A0A916ZT98-F1
#
_entry.id   AF-A0A916ZT98-F1
#
_cell.length_a   1.000
_cell.length_b   1.000
_cell.length_c   1.000
_cell.angle_alpha   90.00
_cell.angle_beta   90.00
_cell.angle_gamma   90.00
#
_symmetry.space_group_name_H-M   'P 1'
#
loop_
_entity.id
_entity.type
_entity.pdbx_description
1 polymer ?
#
loop_
_entity_poly.entity_id
_entity_poly.type
_entity_poly.pdbx_seq_one_letter_code
_entity_poly.pdbx_strand_id
1 'polypeptide(L)'
;MEWVYAFNFLETTIAISVSIVFAFISIFLYKNRKLQFVLGRLNILINFFAIGFFVYSALNLPGEMEISEKGIGGLIPLVSIVFLALANKAIKKDEDLVKSVDRFR
;
A
#
# COMPACT_ATOMS: atom_id res chain seq x y z
N MET A 1 -11.02 -26.89 -2.24
CA MET A 1 -9.82 -26.18 -2.72
C MET A 1 -10.21 -24.82 -3.33
N GLU A 2 -11.20 -24.76 -4.21
CA GLU A 2 -11.71 -23.50 -4.81
C GLU A 2 -12.16 -22.43 -3.79
N TRP A 3 -12.83 -22.83 -2.70
CA TRP A 3 -13.26 -21.89 -1.65
C TRP A 3 -12.10 -21.15 -0.96
N VAL A 4 -10.95 -21.81 -0.79
CA VAL A 4 -9.76 -21.20 -0.19
C VAL A 4 -9.16 -20.16 -1.14
N TYR A 5 -9.11 -20.46 -2.44
CA TYR A 5 -8.68 -19.48 -3.44
C TYR A 5 -9.62 -18.29 -3.55
N ALA A 6 -10.94 -18.51 -3.54
CA ALA A 6 -11.93 -17.43 -3.59
C ALA A 6 -11.82 -16.51 -2.37
N PHE A 7 -11.61 -17.07 -1.19
CA PHE A 7 -11.38 -16.32 0.05
C PHE A 7 -10.10 -15.47 -0.02
N ASN A 8 -8.97 -16.06 -0.40
CA ASN A 8 -7.69 -15.35 -0.53
C ASN A 8 -7.75 -14.22 -1.58
N PHE A 9 -8.45 -14.45 -2.69
CA PHE A 9 -8.65 -13.44 -3.74
C PHE A 9 -9.49 -12.26 -3.24
N LEU A 10 -10.56 -12.55 -2.49
CA LEU A 10 -11.43 -11.53 -1.91
C LEU A 10 -10.68 -10.66 -0.88
N GLU A 11 -9.90 -11.27 0.02
CA GLU A 11 -9.11 -10.56 1.03
C GLU A 11 -8.09 -9.60 0.40
N THR A 12 -7.36 -10.07 -0.61
CA THR A 12 -6.36 -9.26 -1.32
C THR A 12 -7.02 -8.10 -2.06
N THR A 13 -8.18 -8.34 -2.68
CA THR A 13 -8.95 -7.30 -3.41
C THR A 13 -9.48 -6.22 -2.48
N ILE A 14 -9.97 -6.61 -1.29
CA ILE A 14 -10.43 -5.66 -0.27
C ILE A 14 -9.26 -4.80 0.21
N ALA A 15 -8.11 -5.41 0.53
CA ALA A 15 -6.92 -4.67 0.97
C ALA A 15 -6.45 -3.63 -0.07
N ILE A 16 -6.43 -3.99 -1.35
CA ILE A 16 -6.05 -3.08 -2.44
C ILE A 16 -7.09 -1.95 -2.60
N SER A 17 -8.39 -2.28 -2.53
CA SER A 17 -9.46 -1.28 -2.63
C SER A 17 -9.37 -0.26 -1.49
N VAL A 18 -9.15 -0.73 -0.27
CA VAL A 18 -8.92 0.12 0.92
C VAL A 18 -7.68 1.01 0.71
N SER A 19 -6.59 0.45 0.20
CA SER A 19 -5.37 1.20 -0.12
C SER A 19 -5.61 2.33 -1.12
N ILE A 20 -6.39 2.08 -2.18
CA ILE A 20 -6.76 3.09 -3.20
C ILE A 20 -7.57 4.21 -2.54
N VAL A 21 -8.56 3.88 -1.70
CA VAL A 21 -9.37 4.88 -0.98
C VAL A 21 -8.49 5.74 -0.06
N PHE A 22 -7.57 5.13 0.70
CA PHE A 22 -6.63 5.88 1.53
C PHE A 22 -5.73 6.82 0.72
N ALA A 23 -5.21 6.34 -0.42
CA ALA A 23 -4.39 7.16 -1.31
C ALA A 23 -5.19 8.34 -1.88
N PHE A 24 -6.44 8.10 -2.29
CA PHE A 24 -7.32 9.14 -2.81
C PHE A 24 -7.67 10.19 -1.75
N ILE A 25 -8.05 9.75 -0.54
CA ILE A 25 -8.32 10.64 0.60
C ILE A 25 -7.09 11.50 0.91
N SER A 26 -5.90 10.90 0.91
CA SER A 26 -4.63 11.59 1.16
C SER A 26 -4.39 12.80 0.24
N ILE A 27 -4.88 12.78 -1.00
CA ILE A 27 -4.75 13.90 -1.95
C ILE A 27 -5.50 15.15 -1.44
N PHE A 28 -6.70 14.97 -0.87
CA PHE A 28 -7.51 16.09 -0.37
C PHE A 28 -7.02 16.63 0.99
N LEU A 29 -6.15 15.89 1.68
CA LEU A 29 -5.56 16.28 2.96
C LEU A 29 -4.34 17.19 2.83
N TYR A 30 -4.14 17.85 1.69
CA TYR A 30 -3.01 18.76 1.45
C TYR A 30 -2.85 19.88 2.51
N LYS A 31 -3.94 20.28 3.17
CA LYS A 31 -3.91 21.28 4.26
C LYS A 31 -3.36 20.72 5.58
N ASN A 32 -3.39 19.40 5.78
CA ASN A 32 -2.98 18.74 7.01
C ASN A 32 -1.90 17.69 6.71
N ARG A 33 -0.70 18.17 6.37
CA ARG A 33 0.45 17.34 5.93
C ARG A 33 0.84 16.28 6.97
N LYS A 34 0.70 16.57 8.27
CA LYS A 34 0.92 15.59 9.35
C LYS A 34 -0.02 14.39 9.23
N LEU A 35 -1.32 14.65 9.02
CA LEU A 35 -2.30 13.58 8.82
C LEU A 35 -2.06 12.86 7.49
N GLN A 36 -1.69 13.58 6.44
CA GLN A 36 -1.31 13.01 5.13
C GLN A 36 -0.13 12.02 5.26
N PHE A 37 0.88 12.37 6.07
CA PHE A 37 2.02 11.51 6.37
C PHE A 37 1.63 10.27 7.20
N VAL A 38 0.73 10.41 8.17
CA VAL A 38 0.24 9.28 8.98
C VAL A 38 -0.58 8.32 8.10
N LEU A 39 -1.52 8.84 7.30
CA LEU A 39 -2.33 8.02 6.38
C LEU A 39 -1.45 7.32 5.34
N GLY A 40 -0.46 8.01 4.79
CA GLY A 40 0.47 7.39 3.86
C GLY A 40 1.27 6.25 4.49
N ARG A 41 1.71 6.37 5.75
CA ARG A 41 2.39 5.29 6.47
C ARG A 41 1.47 4.11 6.76
N LEU A 42 0.22 4.37 7.16
CA LEU A 42 -0.79 3.33 7.34
C LEU A 42 -1.05 2.58 6.04
N ASN A 43 -1.10 3.29 4.91
CA ASN A 43 -1.27 2.68 3.59
C ASN A 43 -0.10 1.77 3.19
N ILE A 44 1.14 2.16 3.50
CA ILE A 44 2.33 1.31 3.33
C ILE A 44 2.20 0.04 4.17
N LEU A 45 1.80 0.14 5.44
CA LEU A 45 1.64 -1.02 6.33
C LEU A 45 0.59 -2.00 5.78
N ILE A 46 -0.55 -1.50 5.31
CA ILE A 46 -1.60 -2.33 4.70
C ILE A 46 -1.05 -3.10 3.49
N ASN A 47 -0.32 -2.43 2.59
CA ASN A 47 0.29 -3.10 1.44
C ASN A 47 1.37 -4.11 1.87
N PHE A 48 2.11 -3.84 2.95
CA PHE A 48 3.11 -4.76 3.47
C PHE A 48 2.46 -6.05 4.02
N PHE A 49 1.35 -5.93 4.75
CA PHE A 49 0.55 -7.08 5.18
C PHE A 49 -0.03 -7.86 3.99
N ALA A 50 -0.50 -7.16 2.95
CA ALA A 50 -1.00 -7.80 1.73
C ALA A 50 0.08 -8.65 1.03
N ILE A 51 1.33 -8.17 0.99
CA ILE A 51 2.46 -8.97 0.47
C ILE A 51 2.75 -10.17 1.37
N GLY A 52 2.77 -9.98 2.69
CA GLY A 52 2.98 -11.09 3.64
C GLY A 52 1.93 -12.19 3.47
N PHE A 53 0.66 -11.80 3.29
CA PHE A 53 -0.44 -12.71 3.01
C PHE A 53 -0.29 -13.40 1.65
N PHE A 54 0.13 -12.66 0.61
CA PHE A 54 0.39 -13.22 -0.72
C PHE A 54 1.50 -14.26 -0.68
N VAL A 55 2.62 -13.98 0.01
CA VAL A 55 3.75 -14.91 0.18
C VAL A 55 3.32 -16.15 0.98
N TYR A 56 2.58 -15.96 2.08
CA TYR A 56 2.04 -17.08 2.86
C TYR A 56 1.13 -17.96 2.00
N SER A 57 0.24 -17.36 1.22
CA SER A 57 -0.63 -18.10 0.30
C SER A 57 0.19 -18.86 -0.75
N ALA A 58 1.20 -18.22 -1.34
CA ALA A 58 2.09 -18.84 -2.33
C ALA A 58 2.83 -20.07 -1.79
N LEU A 59 3.25 -20.06 -0.52
CA LEU A 59 3.97 -21.16 0.12
C LEU A 59 3.07 -22.34 0.54
N ASN A 60 1.78 -22.11 0.75
CA ASN A 60 0.82 -23.14 1.19
C ASN A 60 0.04 -23.78 0.04
N LEU A 61 0.33 -23.41 -1.21
CA LEU A 61 -0.30 -23.98 -2.39
C LEU A 61 0.38 -25.29 -2.78
N PRO A 62 -0.36 -26.43 -2.88
CA PRO A 62 0.19 -27.66 -3.41
C PRO A 62 0.65 -27.41 -4.86
N GLY A 63 1.83 -27.92 -5.21
CA GLY A 63 2.68 -27.51 -6.33
C GLY A 63 2.14 -27.66 -7.75
N GLU A 64 1.00 -27.04 -8.06
CA GLU A 64 0.62 -26.65 -9.41
C GLU A 64 0.98 -25.17 -9.55
N MET A 65 2.21 -24.94 -10.01
CA MET A 65 2.63 -23.63 -10.51
C MET A 65 1.83 -23.31 -11.79
N GLU A 66 0.56 -22.93 -11.64
CA GLU A 66 -0.10 -22.05 -12.62
C GLU A 66 0.49 -20.64 -12.47
N ILE A 67 1.79 -20.53 -12.70
CA ILE A 67 2.54 -19.27 -12.78
C ILE A 67 2.17 -18.50 -14.06
N SER A 68 1.43 -19.13 -14.98
CA SER A 68 1.36 -18.67 -16.37
C SER A 68 0.45 -17.45 -16.65
N GLU A 69 -0.41 -17.01 -15.73
CA GLU A 69 -1.20 -15.76 -15.93
C GLU A 69 -1.30 -14.86 -14.69
N LYS A 70 -1.07 -15.38 -13.48
CA LYS A 70 -1.24 -14.65 -12.20
C LYS A 70 0.04 -13.99 -11.66
N GLY A 71 1.21 -14.25 -12.25
CA GLY A 71 2.52 -13.79 -11.75
C GLY A 71 2.70 -12.26 -11.72
N ILE A 72 1.97 -11.51 -12.56
CA ILE A 72 2.03 -10.04 -12.60
C ILE A 72 1.30 -9.43 -11.40
N GLY A 73 0.27 -10.11 -10.87
CA GLY A 73 -0.56 -9.58 -9.77
C GLY A 73 0.20 -9.34 -8.47
N GLY A 74 1.21 -10.17 -8.18
CA GLY A 74 2.06 -10.01 -6.99
C GLY A 74 3.03 -8.82 -7.07
N LEU A 75 3.35 -8.34 -8.28
CA LEU A 75 4.22 -7.18 -8.47
C LEU A 75 3.50 -5.86 -8.18
N ILE A 76 2.18 -5.80 -8.39
CA ILE A 76 1.34 -4.62 -8.15
C ILE A 76 1.50 -4.05 -6.71
N PRO A 77 1.31 -4.83 -5.62
CA PRO A 77 1.47 -4.32 -4.26
C PRO A 77 2.92 -3.93 -3.96
N LEU A 78 3.91 -4.60 -4.57
CA LEU A 78 5.32 -4.28 -4.40
C LEU A 78 5.66 -2.90 -4.99
N VAL A 79 5.19 -2.63 -6.21
CA VAL A 79 5.32 -1.32 -6.88
C VAL A 79 4.53 -0.24 -6.13
N SER A 80 3.34 -0.56 -5.62
CA SER A 80 2.51 0.33 -4.81
C SER A 80 3.27 0.83 -3.56
N ILE A 81 3.95 -0.06 -2.83
CA ILE A 81 4.75 0.33 -1.65
C ILE A 81 5.85 1.33 -2.01
N VAL A 82 6.56 1.11 -3.12
CA VAL A 82 7.61 2.04 -3.57
C VAL A 82 7.03 3.42 -3.82
N PHE A 83 5.92 3.53 -4.54
CA PHE A 83 5.27 4.81 -4.80
C PHE A 83 4.73 5.47 -3.53
N LEU A 84 4.10 4.70 -2.64
CA LEU A 84 3.62 5.20 -1.36
C LEU A 84 4.79 5.71 -0.49
N ALA A 85 5.93 5.02 -0.48
CA ALA A 85 7.12 5.43 0.26
C ALA A 85 7.70 6.74 -0.29
N LEU A 86 7.77 6.88 -1.62
CA LEU A 86 8.20 8.13 -2.27
C LEU A 86 7.25 9.29 -1.96
N ALA A 87 5.93 9.05 -2.04
CA ALA A 87 4.92 10.04 -1.70
C ALA A 87 5.04 10.50 -0.24
N ASN A 88 5.17 9.57 0.72
CA ASN A 88 5.37 9.90 2.13
C ASN A 88 6.66 10.70 2.37
N LYS A 89 7.75 10.36 1.68
CA LYS A 89 9.00 11.12 1.77
C LYS A 89 8.83 12.56 1.27
N ALA A 90 8.09 12.76 0.18
CA ALA A 90 7.78 14.08 -0.34
C ALA A 90 6.90 14.89 0.64
N ILE A 91 5.82 14.29 1.18
CA ILE A 91 4.94 14.93 2.16
C ILE A 91 5.72 15.39 3.41
N LYS A 92 6.62 14.54 3.92
CA LYS A 92 7.47 14.88 5.06
C LYS A 92 8.39 16.06 4.74
N LYS A 93 9.01 16.07 3.56
CA LYS A 93 9.85 17.18 3.11
C LYS A 93 9.05 18.48 3.04
N ASP A 94 7.82 18.45 2.55
CA ASP A 94 6.96 19.62 2.48
C ASP A 94 6.60 20.17 3.86
N GLU A 95 6.31 19.29 4.83
CA GLU A 95 6.08 19.68 6.23
C GLU A 95 7.34 20.31 6.86
N ASP A 96 8.50 19.69 6.64
CA ASP A 96 9.78 20.21 7.15
C ASP A 96 10.12 21.58 6.54
N LEU A 97 9.80 21.80 5.26
CA LEU A 97 9.96 23.08 4.57
C LEU A 97 9.06 24.16 5.17
N VAL A 98 7.76 23.89 5.33
CA VAL A 98 6.81 24.85 5.93
C VAL A 98 7.26 25.22 7.36
N LYS A 99 7.60 24.21 8.16
CA LYS A 99 8.10 24.42 9.52
C LYS A 99 9.41 25.19 9.55
N SER A 100 10.28 25.01 8.55
CA SER A 100 11.54 25.76 8.48
C SER A 100 11.34 27.24 8.18
N VAL A 101 10.37 27.61 7.34
CA VAL A 101 10.03 28.99 7.03
C VAL A 101 9.41 29.68 8.25
N ASP A 102 8.54 28.99 8.99
CA ASP A 102 7.93 29.54 10.21
C ASP A 102 8.96 29.85 11.30
N ARG A 103 10.14 29.19 11.30
CA ARG A 103 11.22 29.46 12.28
C ARG A 103 12.00 30.75 12.00
N PHE A 104 11.89 31.33 10.80
CA PHE A 104 12.59 32.57 10.42
C PHE A 104 11.71 33.82 10.56
N ARG A 105 10.42 33.65 10.90
CA ARG A 105 9.49 34.73 11.20
C ARG A 105 9.42 34.93 12.70
#